data_AF-A0A9X7J0G3-F1
#
_entry.id   AF-A0A9X7J0G3-F1
#
_cell.length_a   1.000
_cell.length_b   1.000
_cell.length_c   1.000
_cell.angle_alpha   90.00
_cell.angle_beta   90.00
_cell.angle_gamma   90.00
#
_symmetry.space_group_name_H-M   'P 1'
#
loop_
_entity.id
_entity.type
_entity.pdbx_description
1 polymer ?
#
loop_
_entity_poly.entity_id
_entity_poly.type
_entity_poly.pdbx_seq_one_letter_code
_entity_poly.pdbx_strand_id
1 'polypeptide(L)'
;MSTNVSLVKIENPTINLPVLVSPQEVIEVMQENLAGMTIQFDRVKIPSGGGVAFELPGGEVAKELVGVILDHYPVNAYWANKYSGSNNPPDCSALDGEHGEGNPGGLCAKCPYNQWGSAVDEAGNPGRGKACKNIRRVYILREGETFPILLALPPTSLGAFTDYMKRLVGRKPTPFYGCVTKVTLEKDKNAGGIVYSKAVFSKVADLPPEEKIAIKKYAETLKPIMRAVKIEAVDYTVEENIDQAYQGYSTPAAATGTDDAEPF
;
A
#
# COMPACT_ATOMS: atom_id res chain seq x y z
N MET A 1 36.07 -1.99 -11.15
CA MET A 1 36.26 -3.40 -10.76
C MET A 1 35.01 -3.85 -10.01
N SER A 2 34.02 -4.39 -10.71
CA SER A 2 32.86 -5.00 -10.05
C SER A 2 33.31 -6.34 -9.49
N THR A 3 33.52 -6.42 -8.19
CA THR A 3 33.68 -7.70 -7.50
C THR A 3 32.40 -8.50 -7.71
N ASN A 4 32.48 -9.52 -8.58
CA ASN A 4 31.53 -10.61 -8.66
C ASN A 4 31.60 -11.39 -7.33
N VAL A 5 30.94 -10.86 -6.31
CA VAL A 5 30.67 -11.61 -5.10
C VAL A 5 29.53 -12.56 -5.48
N SER A 6 29.80 -13.86 -5.58
CA SER A 6 28.75 -14.87 -5.72
C SER A 6 27.78 -14.78 -4.54
N LEU A 7 26.49 -15.02 -4.79
CA LEU A 7 25.55 -15.21 -3.68
C LEU A 7 25.92 -16.52 -2.98
N VAL A 8 26.18 -16.44 -1.68
CA VAL A 8 26.59 -17.60 -0.88
C VAL A 8 25.37 -18.08 -0.10
N LYS A 9 25.12 -19.40 -0.11
CA LYS A 9 24.10 -20.04 0.71
C LYS A 9 24.37 -19.79 2.20
N ILE A 10 23.31 -19.50 2.95
CA ILE A 10 23.35 -19.24 4.39
C ILE A 10 22.58 -20.36 5.09
N GLU A 11 23.27 -21.12 5.95
CA GLU A 11 22.69 -22.32 6.60
C GLU A 11 21.72 -21.99 7.74
N ASN A 12 21.94 -20.89 8.46
CA ASN A 12 21.11 -20.45 9.58
C ASN A 12 20.77 -18.96 9.45
N PRO A 13 19.89 -18.58 8.50
CA PRO A 13 19.58 -17.18 8.27
C PRO A 13 18.74 -16.60 9.41
N THR A 14 18.87 -15.29 9.64
CA THR A 14 18.12 -14.51 10.64
C THR A 14 16.62 -14.55 10.40
N ILE A 15 16.21 -14.67 9.14
CA ILE A 15 14.85 -14.91 8.67
C ILE A 15 14.91 -15.94 7.54
N ASN A 16 14.06 -16.96 7.58
CA ASN A 16 14.10 -18.04 6.59
C ASN A 16 13.55 -17.59 5.24
N LEU A 17 14.42 -17.03 4.40
CA LEU A 17 14.11 -16.59 3.05
C LEU A 17 14.74 -17.53 2.03
N PRO A 18 13.98 -18.05 1.03
CA PRO A 18 14.51 -18.91 -0.02
C PRO A 18 15.76 -18.34 -0.70
N VAL A 19 15.81 -17.02 -0.92
CA VAL A 19 16.97 -16.36 -1.54
C VAL A 19 18.23 -16.35 -0.67
N LEU A 20 18.12 -16.52 0.65
CA LEU A 20 19.28 -16.64 1.54
C LEU A 20 19.80 -18.09 1.59
N VAL A 21 18.91 -19.07 1.44
CA VAL A 21 19.24 -20.50 1.56
C VAL A 21 19.66 -21.09 0.21
N SER A 22 18.99 -20.74 -0.88
CA SER A 22 19.25 -21.24 -2.24
C SER A 22 19.20 -20.11 -3.30
N PRO A 23 20.09 -19.10 -3.22
CA PRO A 23 19.99 -17.91 -4.07
C PRO A 23 20.03 -18.18 -5.58
N GLN A 24 20.93 -19.06 -6.04
CA GLN A 24 21.07 -19.38 -7.47
C GLN A 24 19.82 -20.05 -8.01
N GLU A 25 19.35 -21.10 -7.33
CA GLU A 25 18.14 -21.84 -7.69
C GLU A 25 16.92 -20.92 -7.76
N VAL A 26 16.73 -20.05 -6.76
CA VAL A 26 15.62 -19.08 -6.74
C VAL A 26 15.68 -18.15 -7.96
N ILE A 27 16.85 -17.63 -8.30
CA ILE A 27 16.99 -16.71 -9.45
C ILE A 27 16.77 -17.44 -10.77
N GLU A 28 17.34 -18.64 -10.95
CA GLU A 28 17.19 -19.46 -12.15
C GLU A 28 15.72 -19.85 -12.36
N VAL A 29 15.08 -20.42 -11.34
CA VAL A 29 13.66 -20.81 -11.36
C VAL A 29 12.77 -19.59 -11.62
N MET A 30 13.08 -18.44 -11.04
CA MET A 30 12.35 -17.20 -11.27
C MET A 30 12.49 -16.73 -12.72
N GLN A 31 13.69 -16.77 -13.29
CA GLN A 31 13.94 -16.36 -14.67
C GLN A 31 13.27 -17.28 -15.67
N GLU A 32 13.36 -18.59 -15.49
CA GLU A 32 12.76 -19.58 -16.39
C GLU A 32 11.23 -19.53 -16.36
N ASN A 33 10.62 -19.48 -15.18
CA ASN A 33 9.16 -19.50 -15.06
C ASN A 33 8.51 -18.17 -15.45
N LEU A 34 9.21 -17.04 -15.29
CA LEU A 34 8.63 -15.71 -15.51
C LEU A 34 9.10 -15.06 -16.82
N ALA A 35 9.87 -15.79 -17.64
CA ALA A 35 10.27 -15.33 -18.96
C ALA A 35 9.03 -14.98 -19.81
N GLY A 36 8.89 -13.70 -20.18
CA GLY A 36 7.77 -13.21 -20.98
C GLY A 36 6.46 -13.02 -20.21
N MET A 37 6.45 -13.22 -18.89
CA MET A 37 5.29 -12.97 -18.05
C MET A 37 5.33 -11.57 -17.42
N THR A 38 4.16 -10.97 -17.22
CA THR A 38 4.03 -9.77 -16.39
C THR A 38 3.86 -10.20 -14.94
N ILE A 39 4.85 -9.89 -14.10
CA ILE A 39 4.82 -10.21 -12.68
C ILE A 39 3.86 -9.25 -11.98
N GLN A 40 2.88 -9.82 -11.27
CA GLN A 40 2.04 -9.08 -10.33
C GLN A 40 2.49 -9.44 -8.91
N PHE A 41 2.56 -8.44 -8.05
CA PHE A 41 2.85 -8.67 -6.64
C PHE A 41 1.57 -8.72 -5.85
N ASP A 42 1.52 -9.67 -4.94
CA ASP A 42 0.48 -9.85 -3.95
C ASP A 42 0.30 -8.58 -3.11
N ARG A 43 -0.91 -8.01 -3.12
CA ARG A 43 -1.21 -6.73 -2.46
C ARG A 43 -1.82 -6.97 -1.09
N VAL A 44 -1.30 -6.26 -0.09
CA VAL A 44 -1.88 -6.26 1.25
C VAL A 44 -2.88 -5.11 1.36
N LYS A 45 -4.10 -5.40 1.79
CA LYS A 45 -5.13 -4.40 2.05
C LYS A 45 -5.10 -3.98 3.52
N ILE A 46 -5.13 -2.66 3.72
CA ILE A 46 -5.31 -2.03 5.04
C ILE A 46 -6.81 -1.78 5.18
N PRO A 47 -7.49 -2.29 6.21
CA PRO A 47 -8.92 -2.11 6.39
C PRO A 47 -9.25 -0.64 6.66
N SER A 48 -10.43 -0.24 6.24
CA SER A 48 -11.02 1.05 6.59
C SER A 48 -11.52 1.08 8.05
N GLY A 49 -11.93 2.25 8.51
CA GLY A 49 -12.64 2.39 9.81
C GLY A 49 -11.79 2.09 11.06
N GLY A 50 -10.47 1.97 10.92
CA GLY A 50 -9.58 1.68 12.04
C GLY A 50 -9.50 0.21 12.44
N GLY A 51 -9.72 -0.71 11.49
CA GLY A 51 -9.35 -2.10 11.66
C GLY A 51 -7.85 -2.25 11.96
N VAL A 52 -7.49 -3.19 12.83
CA VAL A 52 -6.11 -3.39 13.28
C VAL A 52 -5.48 -4.69 12.77
N ALA A 53 -6.03 -5.22 11.68
CA ALA A 53 -5.52 -6.41 11.01
C ALA A 53 -5.48 -6.19 9.50
N PHE A 54 -4.40 -6.62 8.87
CA PHE A 54 -4.21 -6.61 7.42
C PHE A 54 -5.03 -7.74 6.78
N GLU A 55 -5.54 -7.47 5.58
CA GLU A 55 -6.10 -8.48 4.68
C GLU A 55 -5.04 -8.86 3.65
N LEU A 56 -4.63 -10.12 3.66
CA LEU A 56 -3.64 -10.68 2.76
C LEU A 56 -4.33 -11.41 1.61
N PRO A 57 -3.62 -11.62 0.49
CA PRO A 57 -4.13 -12.43 -0.61
C PRO A 57 -4.58 -13.82 -0.15
N GLY A 58 -5.66 -14.32 -0.76
CA GLY A 58 -6.31 -15.56 -0.33
C GLY A 58 -7.25 -15.42 0.87
N GLY A 59 -7.46 -14.20 1.39
CA GLY A 59 -8.41 -13.92 2.48
C GLY A 59 -7.85 -14.17 3.88
N GLU A 60 -6.54 -14.42 3.99
CA GLU A 60 -5.86 -14.49 5.28
C GLU A 60 -5.87 -13.11 5.98
N VAL A 61 -6.09 -13.11 7.29
CA VAL A 61 -6.06 -11.88 8.10
C VAL A 61 -4.90 -11.95 9.08
N ALA A 62 -4.00 -10.97 9.06
CA ALA A 62 -2.84 -10.91 9.97
C ALA A 62 -2.80 -9.61 10.77
N LYS A 63 -2.45 -9.68 12.06
CA LYS A 63 -2.27 -8.49 12.91
C LYS A 63 -0.92 -7.80 12.71
N GLU A 64 0.05 -8.53 12.19
CA GLU A 64 1.39 -8.03 11.92
C GLU A 64 1.93 -8.60 10.61
N LEU A 65 2.75 -7.80 9.93
CA LEU A 65 3.56 -8.23 8.80
C LEU A 65 5.02 -8.20 9.24
N VAL A 66 5.73 -9.30 9.06
CA VAL A 66 7.16 -9.41 9.42
C VAL A 66 7.94 -9.84 8.18
N GLY A 67 9.01 -9.12 7.86
CA GLY A 67 9.83 -9.40 6.69
C GLY A 67 10.91 -8.34 6.45
N VAL A 68 11.61 -8.45 5.33
CA VAL A 68 12.66 -7.51 4.93
C VAL A 68 12.12 -6.58 3.85
N ILE A 69 12.33 -5.27 3.98
CA ILE A 69 11.92 -4.32 2.93
C ILE A 69 12.90 -4.41 1.76
N LEU A 70 12.41 -4.70 0.55
CA LEU A 70 13.25 -4.81 -0.66
C LEU A 70 13.35 -3.49 -1.45
N ASP A 71 12.25 -2.76 -1.58
CA ASP A 71 12.25 -1.39 -2.13
C ASP A 71 11.08 -0.60 -1.52
N HIS A 72 11.21 0.71 -1.56
CA HIS A 72 10.10 1.60 -1.21
C HIS A 72 10.21 2.94 -1.93
N TYR A 73 9.11 3.45 -2.45
CA TYR A 73 9.11 4.69 -3.23
C TYR A 73 7.75 5.40 -3.14
N PRO A 74 7.72 6.74 -3.25
CA PRO A 74 6.47 7.47 -3.32
C PRO A 74 5.81 7.26 -4.68
N VAL A 75 4.48 7.24 -4.69
CA VAL A 75 3.66 7.32 -5.89
C VAL A 75 2.50 8.28 -5.62
N ASN A 76 2.02 8.97 -6.65
CA ASN A 76 0.84 9.82 -6.53
C ASN A 76 -0.27 9.32 -7.46
N ALA A 77 -1.50 9.43 -7.00
CA ALA A 77 -2.66 9.05 -7.80
C ALA A 77 -3.81 10.01 -7.59
N TYR A 78 -4.46 10.40 -8.67
CA TYR A 78 -5.61 11.31 -8.67
C TYR A 78 -6.75 10.67 -9.43
N TRP A 79 -7.93 10.71 -8.82
CA TRP A 79 -9.20 10.34 -9.42
C TRP A 79 -10.07 11.60 -9.40
N ALA A 80 -10.54 12.02 -10.57
CA ALA A 80 -11.45 13.15 -10.73
C ALA A 80 -12.86 12.80 -10.26
N ASN A 81 -13.26 11.56 -10.53
CA ASN A 81 -14.54 11.01 -10.09
C ASN A 81 -14.39 10.22 -8.80
N LYS A 82 -15.45 10.23 -8.00
CA LYS A 82 -15.54 9.40 -6.80
C LYS A 82 -15.53 7.91 -7.17
N TYR A 83 -15.07 7.10 -6.23
CA TYR A 83 -15.15 5.65 -6.36
C TYR A 83 -16.61 5.22 -6.50
N SER A 84 -16.95 4.61 -7.64
CA SER A 84 -18.32 4.20 -7.97
C SER A 84 -18.57 2.70 -7.73
N GLY A 85 -17.74 2.05 -6.90
CA GLY A 85 -17.73 0.59 -6.78
C GLY A 85 -16.99 -0.14 -7.91
N SER A 86 -16.45 0.59 -8.89
CA SER A 86 -15.62 0.04 -9.96
C SER A 86 -14.14 0.27 -9.64
N ASN A 87 -13.29 -0.74 -9.90
CA ASN A 87 -11.84 -0.68 -9.74
C ASN A 87 -11.18 0.15 -10.86
N ASN A 88 -11.60 1.42 -11.00
CA ASN A 88 -11.16 2.30 -12.07
C ASN A 88 -9.70 2.75 -11.83
N PRO A 89 -8.85 2.74 -12.88
CA PRO A 89 -7.52 3.33 -12.79
C PRO A 89 -7.63 4.84 -12.49
N PRO A 90 -6.58 5.44 -11.89
CA PRO A 90 -6.57 6.88 -11.68
C PRO A 90 -6.60 7.65 -13.00
N ASP A 91 -7.27 8.81 -12.99
CA ASP A 91 -7.23 9.77 -14.10
C ASP A 91 -5.82 10.33 -14.31
N CYS A 92 -5.03 10.42 -13.23
CA CYS A 92 -3.61 10.73 -13.30
C CYS A 92 -2.78 9.97 -12.27
N SER A 93 -1.64 9.40 -12.69
CA SER A 93 -0.70 8.69 -11.83
C SER A 93 0.74 9.16 -12.02
N ALA A 94 1.49 9.27 -10.92
CA ALA A 94 2.93 9.48 -10.91
C ALA A 94 3.62 8.29 -10.23
N LEU A 95 4.27 7.42 -11.01
CA LEU A 95 4.97 6.23 -10.47
C LEU A 95 6.30 6.57 -9.78
N ASP A 96 6.83 7.77 -10.02
CA ASP A 96 7.99 8.34 -9.35
C ASP A 96 7.59 9.28 -8.17
N GLY A 97 6.30 9.60 -8.05
CA GLY A 97 5.79 10.59 -7.11
C GLY A 97 6.07 12.05 -7.51
N GLU A 98 6.64 12.30 -8.69
CA GLU A 98 7.11 13.61 -9.16
C GLU A 98 6.41 14.07 -10.43
N HIS A 99 6.21 13.18 -11.42
CA HIS A 99 5.59 13.49 -12.71
C HIS A 99 4.32 12.68 -12.93
N GLY A 100 3.18 13.37 -12.97
CA GLY A 100 1.90 12.76 -13.28
C GLY A 100 1.74 12.52 -14.78
N GLU A 101 1.31 11.33 -15.13
CA GLU A 101 0.82 10.94 -16.45
C GLU A 101 -0.70 10.85 -16.40
N GLY A 102 -1.40 11.33 -17.44
CA GLY A 102 -2.85 11.41 -17.48
C GLY A 102 -3.38 12.85 -17.31
N ASN A 103 -4.57 13.00 -16.74
CA ASN A 103 -5.26 14.28 -16.56
C ASN A 103 -5.38 14.63 -15.05
N PRO A 104 -4.75 15.71 -14.56
CA PRO A 104 -4.15 16.82 -15.33
C PRO A 104 -2.71 16.60 -15.82
N GLY A 105 -2.02 15.57 -15.32
CA GLY A 105 -0.62 15.31 -15.65
C GLY A 105 0.35 16.40 -15.18
N GLY A 106 1.62 16.26 -15.60
CA GLY A 106 2.67 17.25 -15.36
C GLY A 106 3.32 17.16 -13.96
N LEU A 107 4.01 18.22 -13.54
CA LEU A 107 4.77 18.24 -12.29
C LEU A 107 3.85 18.18 -11.06
N CYS A 108 3.93 17.12 -10.27
CA CYS A 108 3.14 16.92 -9.06
C CYS A 108 3.33 18.04 -8.04
N ALA A 109 4.52 18.65 -7.96
CA ALA A 109 4.79 19.77 -7.07
C ALA A 109 3.95 21.02 -7.39
N LYS A 110 3.57 21.21 -8.66
CA LYS A 110 2.77 22.35 -9.14
C LYS A 110 1.30 21.98 -9.39
N CYS A 111 0.93 20.72 -9.21
CA CYS A 111 -0.42 20.25 -9.48
C CYS A 111 -1.41 20.87 -8.48
N PRO A 112 -2.53 21.48 -8.93
CA PRO A 112 -3.53 22.07 -8.04
C PRO A 112 -4.18 21.01 -7.14
N TYR A 113 -4.34 19.78 -7.61
CA TYR A 113 -4.90 18.68 -6.84
C TYR A 113 -3.92 18.10 -5.81
N ASN A 114 -2.62 18.39 -5.89
CA ASN A 114 -1.61 17.95 -4.92
C ASN A 114 -1.28 19.02 -3.86
N GLN A 115 -2.13 20.05 -3.71
CA GLN A 115 -2.01 21.08 -2.68
C GLN A 115 -2.86 20.74 -1.45
N TRP A 116 -2.41 21.17 -0.26
CA TRP A 116 -3.23 21.07 0.94
C TRP A 116 -4.49 21.92 0.80
N GLY A 117 -5.64 21.37 1.20
CA GLY A 117 -6.94 22.02 1.04
C GLY A 117 -7.63 21.74 -0.30
N SER A 118 -7.01 20.97 -1.20
CA SER A 118 -7.63 20.63 -2.49
C SER A 118 -8.62 19.48 -2.40
N ALA A 119 -8.62 18.72 -1.31
CA ALA A 119 -9.57 17.63 -1.11
C ALA A 119 -11.00 18.17 -1.00
N VAL A 120 -11.96 17.39 -1.48
CA VAL A 120 -13.40 17.60 -1.26
C VAL A 120 -13.98 16.36 -0.61
N ASP A 121 -14.92 16.54 0.31
CA ASP A 121 -15.65 15.44 0.93
C ASP A 121 -16.81 14.93 0.03
N GLU A 122 -17.56 13.95 0.52
CA GLU A 122 -18.69 13.39 -0.22
C GLU A 122 -19.81 14.40 -0.50
N ALA A 123 -20.03 15.37 0.38
CA ALA A 123 -21.02 16.42 0.18
C ALA A 123 -20.49 17.58 -0.68
N GLY A 124 -19.24 17.50 -1.14
CA GLY A 124 -18.57 18.53 -1.93
C GLY A 124 -18.00 19.67 -1.08
N ASN A 125 -17.94 19.51 0.24
CA ASN A 125 -17.35 20.52 1.10
C ASN A 125 -15.82 20.46 1.04
N PRO A 126 -15.13 21.61 1.20
CA PRO A 126 -13.67 21.64 1.26
C PRO A 126 -13.10 20.81 2.42
N GLY A 127 -12.22 19.88 2.09
CA GLY A 127 -11.44 19.09 3.04
C GLY A 127 -10.05 19.68 3.25
N ARG A 128 -9.45 19.41 4.40
CA ARG A 128 -8.09 19.90 4.72
C ARG A 128 -6.97 19.13 4.03
N GLY A 129 -7.29 17.96 3.46
CA GLY A 129 -6.33 17.08 2.80
C GLY A 129 -6.01 17.49 1.37
N LYS A 130 -5.34 16.59 0.65
CA LYS A 130 -5.08 16.70 -0.79
C LYS A 130 -6.05 15.81 -1.57
N ALA A 131 -6.53 16.29 -2.71
CA ALA A 131 -7.32 15.49 -3.65
C ALA A 131 -6.46 14.39 -4.29
N CYS A 132 -5.26 14.74 -4.75
CA CYS A 132 -4.25 13.78 -5.18
C CYS A 132 -3.69 13.03 -3.97
N LYS A 133 -3.75 11.70 -4.04
CA LYS A 133 -3.34 10.80 -2.98
C LYS A 133 -1.84 10.54 -3.09
N ASN A 134 -1.09 10.98 -2.08
CA ASN A 134 0.33 10.65 -1.94
C ASN A 134 0.44 9.32 -1.18
N ILE A 135 0.98 8.31 -1.85
CA ILE A 135 1.08 6.94 -1.35
C ILE A 135 2.56 6.58 -1.28
N ARG A 136 2.95 5.71 -0.35
CA ARG A 136 4.28 5.09 -0.36
C ARG A 136 4.12 3.60 -0.55
N ARG A 137 4.68 3.06 -1.63
CA ARG A 137 4.77 1.61 -1.80
C ARG A 137 5.93 1.07 -1.01
N VAL A 138 5.70 -0.04 -0.31
CA VAL A 138 6.70 -0.77 0.46
C VAL A 138 6.60 -2.23 0.09
N TYR A 139 7.66 -2.77 -0.50
CA TYR A 139 7.75 -4.17 -0.88
C TYR A 139 8.41 -4.95 0.25
N ILE A 140 7.70 -5.89 0.84
CA ILE A 140 8.13 -6.65 2.02
C ILE A 140 8.27 -8.12 1.62
N LEU A 141 9.47 -8.68 1.75
CA LEU A 141 9.72 -10.10 1.55
C LEU A 141 9.54 -10.82 2.88
N ARG A 142 8.52 -11.68 2.99
CA ARG A 142 8.22 -12.43 4.22
C ARG A 142 8.93 -13.77 4.24
N GLU A 143 9.00 -14.33 5.44
CA GLU A 143 9.55 -15.66 5.68
C GLU A 143 8.87 -16.72 4.79
N GLY A 144 9.68 -17.57 4.17
CA GLY A 144 9.22 -18.63 3.27
C GLY A 144 8.85 -18.18 1.85
N GLU A 145 8.74 -16.87 1.59
CA GLU A 145 8.29 -16.36 0.29
C GLU A 145 9.46 -16.05 -0.66
N THR A 146 9.23 -16.26 -1.96
CA THR A 146 10.15 -15.84 -3.02
C THR A 146 9.86 -14.40 -3.45
N PHE A 147 8.59 -14.03 -3.66
CA PHE A 147 8.22 -12.68 -4.07
C PHE A 147 7.82 -11.81 -2.89
N PRO A 148 8.14 -10.50 -2.92
CA PRO A 148 7.65 -9.58 -1.91
C PRO A 148 6.15 -9.29 -2.10
N ILE A 149 5.46 -9.06 -0.99
CA ILE A 149 4.12 -8.46 -1.02
C ILE A 149 4.24 -6.93 -1.13
N LEU A 150 3.27 -6.32 -1.81
CA LEU A 150 3.13 -4.87 -1.94
C LEU A 150 2.20 -4.32 -0.86
N LEU A 151 2.75 -3.54 0.06
CA LEU A 151 2.01 -2.73 1.01
C LEU A 151 1.97 -1.26 0.52
N ALA A 152 0.78 -0.80 0.11
CA ALA A 152 0.55 0.60 -0.27
C ALA A 152 0.14 1.42 0.95
N LEU A 153 1.03 2.30 1.41
CA LEU A 153 0.79 3.12 2.60
C LEU A 153 -0.05 4.36 2.25
N PRO A 154 -1.21 4.56 2.91
CA PRO A 154 -2.01 5.77 2.73
C PRO A 154 -1.30 7.00 3.33
N PRO A 155 -1.73 8.23 2.96
CA PRO A 155 -1.19 9.48 3.50
C PRO A 155 -1.06 9.52 5.02
N THR A 156 -2.01 8.91 5.73
CA THR A 156 -2.09 8.86 7.19
C THR A 156 -0.97 8.04 7.84
N SER A 157 -0.33 7.13 7.10
CA SER A 157 0.76 6.28 7.60
C SER A 157 2.16 6.78 7.20
N LEU A 158 2.27 7.79 6.33
CA LEU A 158 3.55 8.27 5.81
C LEU A 158 4.46 8.88 6.88
N GLY A 159 3.87 9.53 7.89
CA GLY A 159 4.61 10.08 9.04
C GLY A 159 5.31 8.98 9.82
N ALA A 160 4.57 7.94 10.23
CA ALA A 160 5.11 6.81 10.99
C ALA A 160 6.23 6.07 10.23
N PHE A 161 6.07 5.90 8.91
CA PHE A 161 7.11 5.33 8.04
C PHE A 161 8.35 6.23 7.96
N THR A 162 8.17 7.54 7.82
CA THR A 162 9.29 8.51 7.80
C THR A 162 10.08 8.47 9.10
N ASP A 163 9.39 8.43 10.24
CA ASP A 163 10.04 8.34 11.55
C ASP A 163 10.79 7.02 11.73
N TYR A 164 10.24 5.91 11.20
CA TYR A 164 10.95 4.64 11.17
C TYR A 164 12.24 4.70 10.36
N MET A 165 12.19 5.26 9.14
CA MET A 165 13.38 5.43 8.30
C MET A 165 14.43 6.32 8.98
N LYS A 166 14.02 7.41 9.63
CA LYS A 166 14.92 8.26 10.43
C LYS A 166 15.56 7.48 11.58
N ARG A 167 14.80 6.62 12.28
CA ARG A 167 15.35 5.77 13.36
C ARG A 167 16.41 4.80 12.85
N LEU A 168 16.20 4.19 11.68
CA LEU A 168 17.19 3.29 11.05
C LEU A 168 18.50 3.99 10.70
N VAL A 169 18.44 5.28 10.33
CA VAL A 169 19.64 6.09 10.05
C VAL A 169 20.30 6.59 11.35
N GLY A 170 19.51 7.02 12.33
CA GLY A 170 20.01 7.78 13.48
C GLY A 170 20.77 6.97 14.54
N ARG A 171 20.50 5.67 14.69
CA ARG A 171 21.18 4.80 15.67
C ARG A 171 21.80 3.60 14.98
N LYS A 172 23.12 3.63 14.75
CA LYS A 172 23.87 2.64 13.95
C LYS A 172 23.22 2.49 12.56
N PRO A 173 23.66 3.27 11.56
CA PRO A 173 23.01 3.29 10.24
C PRO A 173 22.78 1.89 9.67
N THR A 174 21.52 1.50 9.59
CA THR A 174 21.08 0.23 9.00
C THR A 174 20.23 0.56 7.78
N PRO A 175 20.58 0.09 6.57
CA PRO A 175 19.71 0.28 5.41
C PRO A 175 18.39 -0.48 5.62
N PHE A 176 17.30 -0.04 5.00
CA PHE A 176 15.97 -0.66 5.17
C PHE A 176 15.94 -2.16 4.81
N TYR A 177 16.80 -2.59 3.86
CA TYR A 177 16.98 -3.99 3.47
C TYR A 177 17.93 -4.78 4.39
N GLY A 178 18.48 -4.14 5.42
CA GLY A 178 19.47 -4.71 6.32
C GLY A 178 18.93 -5.08 7.70
N CYS A 179 17.62 -5.14 7.85
CA CYS A 179 16.95 -5.56 9.07
C CYS A 179 15.61 -6.22 8.77
N VAL A 180 15.18 -7.09 9.68
CA VAL A 180 13.79 -7.57 9.73
C VAL A 180 12.91 -6.46 10.30
N THR A 181 11.90 -6.09 9.54
CA THR A 181 10.91 -5.05 9.88
C THR A 181 9.58 -5.71 10.23
N LYS A 182 8.95 -5.21 11.28
CA LYS A 182 7.57 -5.51 11.64
C LYS A 182 6.68 -4.31 11.36
N VAL A 183 5.52 -4.57 10.76
CA VAL A 183 4.45 -3.60 10.53
C VAL A 183 3.21 -4.05 11.29
N THR A 184 2.61 -3.14 12.05
CA THR A 184 1.31 -3.34 12.73
C THR A 184 0.34 -2.23 12.34
N LEU A 185 -0.95 -2.41 12.62
CA LEU A 185 -1.96 -1.37 12.46
C LEU A 185 -2.43 -0.85 13.82
N GLU A 186 -2.50 0.47 13.94
CA GLU A 186 -3.11 1.17 15.08
C GLU A 186 -4.38 1.89 14.62
N LYS A 187 -5.41 1.88 15.47
CA LYS A 187 -6.58 2.75 15.29
C LYS A 187 -6.22 4.17 15.67
N ASP A 188 -6.46 5.12 14.77
CA ASP A 188 -6.22 6.55 15.00
C ASP A 188 -7.37 7.37 14.38
N LYS A 189 -7.39 8.69 14.61
CA LYS A 189 -8.43 9.58 14.07
C LYS A 189 -7.86 10.89 13.55
N ASN A 190 -8.48 11.45 12.52
CA ASN A 190 -8.09 12.76 12.00
C ASN A 190 -8.74 13.89 12.84
N ALA A 191 -8.41 15.14 12.52
CA ALA A 191 -8.98 16.30 13.22
C ALA A 191 -10.51 16.42 13.11
N GLY A 192 -11.12 15.81 12.08
CA GLY A 192 -12.56 15.72 11.89
C GLY A 192 -13.22 14.51 12.57
N GLY A 193 -12.46 13.72 13.34
CA GLY A 193 -12.97 12.54 14.05
C GLY A 193 -13.08 11.28 13.20
N ILE A 194 -12.72 11.32 11.91
CA ILE A 194 -12.75 10.13 11.04
C ILE A 194 -11.66 9.16 11.51
N VAL A 195 -12.09 7.97 11.87
CA VAL A 195 -11.23 6.88 12.36
C VAL A 195 -10.58 6.17 11.17
N TYR A 196 -9.28 5.87 11.28
CA TYR A 196 -8.52 5.18 10.25
C TYR A 196 -7.50 4.22 10.86
N SER A 197 -6.98 3.34 10.01
CA SER A 197 -5.94 2.36 10.34
C SER A 197 -4.57 2.95 9.97
N LYS A 198 -3.68 3.07 10.93
CA LYS A 198 -2.34 3.66 10.79
C LYS A 198 -1.28 2.57 10.83
N ALA A 199 -0.50 2.41 9.77
CA ALA A 199 0.62 1.47 9.77
C ALA A 199 1.79 2.01 10.61
N VAL A 200 2.28 1.18 11.53
CA VAL A 200 3.38 1.50 12.45
C VAL A 200 4.50 0.49 12.27
N PHE A 201 5.74 0.99 12.22
CA PHE A 201 6.92 0.22 11.85
C PHE A 201 7.92 0.12 13.00
N SER A 202 8.44 -1.08 13.22
CA SER A 202 9.48 -1.38 14.20
C SER A 202 10.54 -2.33 13.63
N LYS A 203 11.77 -2.20 14.13
CA LYS A 203 12.87 -3.11 13.78
C LYS A 203 12.85 -4.30 14.72
N VAL A 204 12.85 -5.52 14.18
CA VAL A 204 12.84 -6.77 14.97
C VAL A 204 14.25 -7.29 15.17
N ALA A 205 15.05 -7.36 14.11
CA ALA A 205 16.41 -7.87 14.14
C ALA A 205 17.29 -7.17 13.09
N ASP A 206 18.58 -7.01 13.37
CA ASP A 206 19.55 -6.61 12.35
C ASP A 206 20.00 -7.85 11.56
N LEU A 207 20.09 -7.74 10.24
CA LEU A 207 20.67 -8.80 9.43
C LEU A 207 22.21 -8.76 9.54
N PRO A 208 22.90 -9.90 9.55
CA PRO A 208 24.35 -9.95 9.47
C PRO A 208 24.84 -9.53 8.07
N PRO A 209 26.14 -9.18 7.91
CA PRO A 209 26.67 -8.62 6.67
C PRO A 209 26.41 -9.46 5.40
N GLU A 210 26.52 -10.78 5.50
CA GLU A 210 26.31 -11.73 4.42
C GLU A 210 24.85 -11.71 3.92
N GLU A 211 23.89 -11.72 4.84
CA GLU A 211 22.47 -11.61 4.51
C GLU A 211 22.16 -10.26 3.87
N LYS A 212 22.73 -9.15 4.39
CA LYS A 212 22.57 -7.81 3.80
C LYS A 212 23.02 -7.76 2.35
N ILE A 213 24.16 -8.38 2.05
CA ILE A 213 24.70 -8.42 0.69
C ILE A 213 23.77 -9.23 -0.22
N ALA A 214 23.28 -10.37 0.25
CA ALA A 214 22.37 -11.22 -0.52
C ALA A 214 21.03 -10.52 -0.80
N ILE A 215 20.38 -9.97 0.23
CA ILE A 215 19.12 -9.24 0.09
C ILE A 215 19.28 -8.02 -0.81
N LYS A 216 20.38 -7.25 -0.68
CA LYS A 216 20.61 -6.08 -1.53
C LYS A 216 20.64 -6.46 -3.01
N LYS A 217 21.36 -7.52 -3.37
CA LYS A 217 21.42 -8.00 -4.77
C LYS A 217 20.05 -8.47 -5.25
N TYR A 218 19.33 -9.21 -4.40
CA TYR A 218 17.99 -9.67 -4.74
C TYR A 218 17.01 -8.50 -4.97
N ALA A 219 17.04 -7.51 -4.09
CA ALA A 219 16.29 -6.28 -4.23
C ALA A 219 16.65 -5.53 -5.52
N GLU A 220 17.94 -5.46 -5.89
CA GLU A 220 18.39 -4.85 -7.15
C GLU A 220 17.87 -5.61 -8.39
N THR A 221 17.81 -6.94 -8.35
CA THR A 221 17.22 -7.76 -9.43
C THR A 221 15.72 -7.48 -9.60
N LEU A 222 14.96 -7.37 -8.51
CA LEU A 222 13.52 -7.15 -8.57
C LEU A 222 13.12 -5.68 -8.78
N LYS A 223 14.02 -4.73 -8.52
CA LYS A 223 13.71 -3.29 -8.51
C LYS A 223 13.05 -2.77 -9.80
N PRO A 224 13.50 -3.13 -11.02
CA PRO A 224 12.85 -2.68 -12.25
C PRO A 224 11.41 -3.16 -12.35
N ILE A 225 11.15 -4.41 -11.93
CA ILE A 225 9.82 -5.03 -11.96
C ILE A 225 8.91 -4.36 -10.92
N MET A 226 9.40 -4.19 -9.68
CA MET A 226 8.65 -3.50 -8.61
C MET A 226 8.26 -2.08 -9.06
N ARG A 227 9.19 -1.32 -9.64
CA ARG A 227 8.92 0.07 -10.06
C ARG A 227 8.06 0.20 -11.32
N ALA A 228 7.86 -0.87 -12.08
CA ALA A 228 6.97 -0.89 -13.24
C ALA A 228 5.50 -1.20 -12.90
N VAL A 229 5.20 -1.58 -11.64
CA VAL A 229 3.82 -1.89 -11.21
C VAL A 229 2.94 -0.66 -11.36
N LYS A 230 1.82 -0.78 -12.08
CA LYS A 230 0.85 0.32 -12.24
C LYS A 230 0.06 0.58 -10.96
N ILE A 231 -0.45 1.80 -10.80
CA ILE A 231 -1.35 2.13 -9.69
C ILE A 231 -2.75 1.60 -10.00
N GLU A 232 -3.30 0.85 -9.06
CA GLU A 232 -4.66 0.33 -9.11
C GLU A 232 -5.50 0.98 -8.02
N ALA A 233 -6.84 0.94 -8.10
CA ALA A 233 -7.66 1.54 -7.05
C ALA A 233 -7.37 0.89 -5.69
N VAL A 234 -7.05 -0.41 -5.66
CA VAL A 234 -6.67 -1.14 -4.44
C VAL A 234 -5.44 -0.59 -3.71
N ASP A 235 -4.57 0.17 -4.37
CA ASP A 235 -3.47 0.90 -3.70
C ASP A 235 -3.97 1.98 -2.73
N TYR A 236 -5.23 2.39 -2.87
CA TYR A 236 -5.83 3.44 -2.08
C TYR A 236 -7.27 3.14 -1.61
N THR A 237 -7.94 2.06 -2.04
CA THR A 237 -9.31 1.76 -1.59
C THR A 237 -9.32 1.55 -0.08
N VAL A 238 -9.60 2.64 0.61
CA VAL A 238 -10.56 2.64 1.69
C VAL A 238 -11.87 2.18 1.07
N GLU A 239 -12.28 0.96 1.36
CA GLU A 239 -13.72 0.66 1.39
C GLU A 239 -14.30 1.62 2.43
N GLU A 240 -14.66 2.84 2.04
CA GLU A 240 -15.37 3.75 2.92
C GLU A 240 -16.62 2.98 3.38
N ASN A 241 -16.79 2.86 4.70
CA ASN A 241 -17.88 2.11 5.31
C ASN A 241 -19.19 2.46 4.62
N ILE A 242 -19.74 1.50 3.88
CA ILE A 242 -21.12 1.52 3.41
C ILE A 242 -21.99 1.17 4.62
N ASP A 243 -22.02 2.00 5.65
CA ASP A 243 -23.01 1.88 6.72
C ASP A 243 -24.28 2.60 6.22
N GLN A 244 -25.27 1.90 5.66
CA GLN A 244 -26.23 1.10 6.43
C GLN A 244 -26.61 1.73 7.79
N ALA A 245 -27.08 2.97 7.75
CA ALA A 245 -28.11 3.46 8.67
C ALA A 245 -28.96 4.50 7.93
N TYR A 246 -30.30 4.35 7.98
CA TYR A 246 -31.35 5.15 7.32
C TYR A 246 -32.02 4.60 6.04
N GLN A 247 -32.08 3.28 5.85
CA GLN A 247 -33.25 2.63 5.21
C GLN A 247 -34.20 1.99 6.22
N GLY A 248 -34.33 2.60 7.41
CA GLY A 248 -35.05 2.03 8.55
C GLY A 248 -36.17 2.88 9.12
N TYR A 249 -36.73 3.83 8.36
CA TYR A 249 -38.07 4.36 8.65
C TYR A 249 -38.84 4.43 7.34
N SER A 250 -39.67 3.42 7.15
CA SER A 250 -40.83 3.48 6.28
C SER A 250 -41.62 4.75 6.59
N THR A 251 -41.70 5.66 5.63
CA THR A 251 -42.87 6.53 5.53
C THR A 251 -44.09 5.61 5.46
N PRO A 252 -45.11 5.77 6.32
CA PRO A 252 -46.35 5.02 6.16
C PRO A 252 -46.88 5.27 4.76
N ALA A 253 -47.20 4.19 4.04
CA ALA A 253 -47.84 4.25 2.75
C ALA A 253 -49.08 5.15 2.83
N ALA A 254 -49.13 6.18 1.97
CA ALA A 254 -50.37 6.85 1.67
C ALA A 254 -51.32 5.80 1.09
N ALA A 255 -52.31 5.41 1.88
CA ALA A 255 -53.42 4.59 1.39
C ALA A 255 -54.20 5.43 0.37
N THR A 256 -53.90 5.22 -0.91
CA THR A 256 -54.77 5.60 -2.01
C THR A 256 -55.94 4.62 -2.02
N GLY A 257 -57.02 4.97 -1.33
CA GLY A 257 -58.34 4.39 -1.56
C GLY A 257 -59.00 5.12 -2.73
N THR A 258 -59.20 4.40 -3.83
CA THR A 258 -60.18 4.74 -4.87
C THR A 258 -61.48 4.01 -4.53
N ASP A 259 -62.59 4.74 -4.47
CA ASP A 259 -63.81 4.49 -5.28
C ASP A 259 -65.03 5.24 -4.71
N ASP A 260 -65.56 6.10 -5.59
CA ASP A 260 -66.96 6.25 -5.97
C ASP A 260 -68.05 6.77 -4.98
N ALA A 261 -68.48 8.00 -5.29
CA ALA A 261 -69.85 8.50 -5.50
C ALA A 261 -71.02 8.02 -4.62
N GLU A 262 -71.73 8.98 -3.98
CA GLU A 262 -73.08 9.42 -4.41
C GLU A 262 -73.56 10.68 -3.65
N PRO A 263 -74.44 11.52 -4.25
CA PRO A 263 -74.88 12.80 -3.69
C PRO A 263 -76.25 12.74 -3.00
N PHE A 264 -76.44 13.60 -2.00
CA PHE A 264 -77.74 14.19 -1.62
C PHE A 264 -77.59 15.71 -1.57
#